data_AF-A0A368H435-F1
#
_entry.id   AF-A0A368H435-F1
#
_cell.length_a   1.000
_cell.length_b   1.000
_cell.length_c   1.000
_cell.angle_alpha   90.00
_cell.angle_beta   90.00
_cell.angle_gamma   90.00
#
_symmetry.space_group_name_H-M   'P 1'
#
loop_
_entity.id
_entity.type
_entity.pdbx_description
1 polymer ?
#
loop_
_entity_poly.entity_id
_entity_poly.type
_entity_poly.pdbx_seq_one_letter_code
_entity_poly.pdbx_strand_id
1 'polypeptide(L)'
;METLTTLLTEVEASLNSRPLTYQESEFEEGLGIRPIDFVQKNIQVTYPLETQPRGQEGDDLQYLPPEGALQLKTRREAQEALNKSYGLTRTFWQTWAKHYLTDLRNYHKIRLNQGRSSPQVPKIGQVVLIVDPNQPRNVWKMARISKLRGNEGEIPREAEVVMPSGRKQKKTD
;
A
#
# COMPACT_ATOMS: atom_id res chain seq x y z
N MET A 1 11.63 14.28 -20.99
CA MET A 1 12.10 14.56 -19.62
C MET A 1 10.98 14.49 -18.60
N GLU A 2 9.76 14.93 -18.94
CA GLU A 2 8.60 14.95 -18.03
C GLU A 2 8.14 13.57 -17.50
N THR A 3 8.35 12.50 -18.27
CA THR A 3 7.98 11.14 -17.84
C THR A 3 8.84 10.63 -16.68
N LEU A 4 10.13 10.96 -16.66
CA LEU A 4 11.05 10.53 -15.59
C LEU A 4 10.80 11.33 -14.30
N THR A 5 10.53 12.63 -14.41
CA THR A 5 10.21 13.47 -13.24
C THR A 5 8.90 13.03 -12.60
N THR A 6 7.88 12.72 -13.41
CA THR A 6 6.60 12.16 -12.93
C THR A 6 6.82 10.82 -12.22
N LEU A 7 7.63 9.93 -12.81
CA LEU A 7 7.94 8.65 -12.20
C LEU A 7 8.70 8.79 -10.87
N LEU A 8 9.73 9.65 -10.82
CA LEU A 8 10.51 9.86 -9.60
C LEU A 8 9.68 10.45 -8.47
N THR A 9 8.81 11.42 -8.77
CA THR A 9 7.90 12.02 -7.78
C THR A 9 6.87 11.01 -7.28
N GLU A 10 6.32 10.16 -8.15
CA GLU A 10 5.45 9.06 -7.74
C GLU A 10 6.17 8.04 -6.84
N VAL A 11 7.41 7.68 -7.18
CA VAL A 11 8.25 6.78 -6.38
C VAL A 11 8.51 7.38 -5.00
N GLU A 12 8.94 8.63 -4.94
CA GLU A 12 9.19 9.34 -3.68
C GLU A 12 7.94 9.35 -2.80
N ALA A 13 6.80 9.72 -3.37
CA ALA A 13 5.54 9.76 -2.64
C ALA A 13 5.14 8.35 -2.14
N SER A 14 5.41 7.32 -2.93
CA SER A 14 5.18 5.91 -2.56
C SER A 14 6.05 5.50 -1.36
N LEU A 15 7.34 5.85 -1.36
CA LEU A 15 8.27 5.55 -0.26
C LEU A 15 7.91 6.32 1.02
N ASN A 16 7.46 7.56 0.88
CA ASN A 16 7.10 8.43 2.00
C ASN A 16 5.67 8.18 2.53
N SER A 17 4.90 7.31 1.87
CA SER A 17 3.61 6.83 2.36
C SER A 17 3.71 5.69 3.38
N ARG A 18 4.92 5.17 3.64
CA ARG A 18 5.12 4.04 4.57
C ARG A 18 4.82 4.43 6.02
N PRO A 19 4.17 3.55 6.81
CA PRO A 19 3.98 3.81 8.23
C PRO A 19 5.32 3.72 8.98
N LEU A 20 5.60 4.68 9.86
CA LEU A 20 6.76 4.68 10.78
C LEU A 20 6.40 4.09 12.14
N THR A 21 5.27 4.50 12.70
CA THR A 21 4.80 4.07 14.02
C THR A 21 3.28 4.10 14.09
N TYR A 22 2.72 3.34 15.04
CA TYR A 22 1.31 3.41 15.38
C TYR A 22 1.09 4.47 16.46
N GLN A 23 -0.07 5.12 16.45
CA GLN A 23 -0.47 6.02 17.53
C GLN A 23 -1.19 5.19 18.61
N GLU A 24 -0.68 5.24 19.84
CA GLU A 24 -1.13 4.37 20.94
C GLU A 24 -2.53 4.70 21.46
N SER A 25 -2.98 5.95 21.32
CA SER A 25 -4.18 6.45 22.00
C SER A 25 -5.49 5.96 21.38
N GLU A 26 -5.58 5.86 20.05
CA GLU A 26 -6.83 5.50 19.36
C GLU A 26 -6.51 4.60 18.15
N PHE A 27 -7.06 3.39 18.12
CA PHE A 27 -7.08 2.54 16.91
C PHE A 27 -8.25 2.92 16.00
N GLU A 28 -8.75 4.14 16.13
CA GLU A 28 -9.77 4.69 15.24
C GLU A 28 -9.06 5.27 14.04
N GLU A 29 -9.45 4.83 12.83
CA GLU A 29 -9.26 5.35 11.44
C GLU A 29 -7.94 6.07 11.03
N GLY A 30 -7.04 6.33 11.96
CA GLY A 30 -5.88 7.18 11.89
C GLY A 30 -4.70 6.37 11.41
N LEU A 31 -4.42 6.55 10.13
CA LEU A 31 -3.17 6.27 9.46
C LEU A 31 -2.00 6.41 10.46
N GLY A 32 -1.25 5.33 10.67
CA GLY A 32 0.00 5.40 11.43
C GLY A 32 0.89 6.49 10.84
N ILE A 33 1.67 7.18 11.67
CA ILE A 33 2.44 8.35 11.24
C ILE A 33 3.38 7.94 10.10
N ARG A 34 3.29 8.60 8.95
CA ARG A 34 4.15 8.38 7.79
C ARG A 34 5.20 9.49 7.70
N PRO A 35 6.35 9.28 7.02
CA PRO A 35 7.32 10.35 6.77
C PRO A 35 6.69 11.60 6.16
N ILE A 36 5.74 11.43 5.23
CA ILE A 36 5.09 12.55 4.57
C ILE A 36 4.19 13.38 5.51
N ASP A 37 3.71 12.79 6.61
CA ASP A 37 2.80 13.49 7.54
C ASP A 37 3.51 14.60 8.34
N PHE A 38 4.85 14.59 8.39
CA PHE A 38 5.65 15.69 8.94
C PHE A 38 5.68 16.93 8.03
N VAL A 39 5.45 16.74 6.74
CA VAL A 39 5.38 17.82 5.75
C VAL A 39 3.92 18.25 5.58
N GLN A 40 3.05 17.29 5.28
CA GLN A 40 1.63 17.51 5.09
C GLN A 40 0.84 16.31 5.62
N LYS A 41 0.17 16.53 6.75
CA LYS A 41 -0.67 15.51 7.40
C LYS A 41 -1.81 15.10 6.48
N ASN A 42 -2.09 13.79 6.42
CA ASN A 42 -3.23 13.19 5.71
C ASN A 42 -3.24 13.39 4.19
N ILE A 43 -2.09 13.63 3.56
CA ILE A 43 -2.02 13.67 2.10
C ILE A 43 -2.37 12.30 1.49
N GLN A 44 -3.26 12.32 0.50
CA GLN A 44 -3.66 11.17 -0.30
C GLN A 44 -2.74 11.05 -1.51
N VAL A 45 -1.75 10.17 -1.41
CA VAL A 45 -0.75 9.93 -2.47
C VAL A 45 -1.34 9.10 -3.63
N THR A 46 -2.34 8.28 -3.34
CA THR A 46 -2.91 7.37 -4.33
C THR A 46 -4.16 7.99 -4.95
N TYR A 47 -4.07 8.38 -6.22
CA TYR A 47 -5.27 8.53 -7.03
C TYR A 47 -5.77 7.13 -7.40
N PRO A 48 -7.03 6.76 -7.10
CA PRO A 48 -7.52 5.41 -7.29
C PRO A 48 -7.90 5.18 -8.77
N LEU A 49 -6.87 5.08 -9.61
CA LEU A 49 -6.98 4.75 -11.04
C LEU A 49 -7.55 3.34 -11.25
N GLU A 50 -7.42 2.45 -10.26
CA GLU A 50 -7.93 1.07 -10.32
C GLU A 50 -9.46 0.98 -10.20
N THR A 51 -10.10 1.98 -9.57
CA THR A 51 -11.56 2.01 -9.37
C THR A 51 -12.29 2.91 -10.34
N GLN A 52 -11.59 3.65 -11.20
CA GLN A 52 -12.27 4.36 -12.26
C GLN A 52 -12.86 3.31 -13.21
N PRO A 53 -14.19 3.28 -13.42
CA PRO A 53 -14.72 2.50 -14.52
C PRO A 53 -13.98 2.99 -15.76
N ARG A 54 -13.30 2.09 -16.48
CA ARG A 54 -12.91 2.38 -17.86
C ARG A 54 -14.22 2.78 -18.52
N GLY A 55 -14.41 4.08 -18.75
CA GLY A 55 -15.61 4.57 -19.41
C GLY A 55 -15.77 3.71 -20.65
N GLN A 56 -16.95 3.10 -20.79
CA GLN A 56 -17.26 2.26 -21.94
C GLN A 56 -16.78 3.03 -23.17
N GLU A 57 -15.89 2.41 -23.94
CA GLU A 57 -15.54 2.83 -25.29
C GLU A 57 -16.80 2.61 -26.14
N GLY A 58 -17.81 3.45 -25.93
CA GLY A 58 -18.85 3.70 -26.90
C GLY A 58 -18.19 4.50 -28.00
N ASP A 59 -17.74 3.79 -29.02
CA ASP A 59 -17.40 4.32 -30.34
C ASP A 59 -18.69 4.83 -31.04
N ASP A 60 -19.44 5.68 -30.36
CA ASP A 60 -20.52 6.42 -30.98
C ASP A 60 -19.87 7.64 -31.61
N LEU A 61 -19.57 7.51 -32.91
CA LEU A 61 -19.13 8.55 -33.83
C LEU A 61 -20.17 9.70 -33.87
N GLN A 62 -20.29 10.45 -32.80
CA GLN A 62 -21.00 11.71 -32.77
C GLN A 62 -20.05 12.75 -33.39
N TYR A 63 -20.46 13.37 -34.50
CA TYR A 63 -19.68 14.43 -35.13
C TYR A 63 -19.45 15.58 -34.13
N LEU A 64 -18.21 15.73 -33.65
CA LEU A 64 -17.81 16.87 -32.84
C LEU A 64 -17.14 17.94 -33.72
N PRO A 65 -17.40 19.23 -33.44
CA PRO A 65 -16.64 20.33 -34.03
C PRO A 65 -15.13 20.14 -33.87
N PRO A 66 -14.29 20.75 -34.74
CA PRO A 66 -12.82 20.63 -34.69
C PRO A 66 -12.22 20.91 -33.31
N GLU A 67 -12.82 21.82 -32.56
CA GLU A 67 -12.43 22.17 -31.20
C GLU A 67 -12.67 21.04 -30.19
N GLY A 68 -13.80 20.33 -30.32
CA GLY A 68 -14.11 19.14 -29.51
C GLY A 68 -13.24 17.93 -29.88
N ALA A 69 -12.89 17.78 -31.17
CA ALA A 69 -11.97 16.75 -31.63
C ALA A 69 -10.53 16.97 -31.10
N LEU A 70 -10.07 18.22 -30.97
CA LEU A 70 -8.79 18.55 -30.36
C LEU A 70 -8.79 18.23 -28.86
N GLN A 71 -9.84 18.62 -28.13
CA GLN A 71 -9.99 18.30 -26.70
C GLN A 71 -9.99 16.79 -26.43
N LEU A 72 -10.64 15.99 -27.28
CA LEU A 72 -10.62 14.53 -27.18
C LEU A 72 -9.24 13.93 -27.43
N LYS A 73 -8.47 14.47 -28.39
CA LYS A 73 -7.08 14.06 -28.64
C LYS A 73 -6.21 14.36 -27.43
N THR A 74 -6.29 15.57 -26.88
CA THR A 74 -5.56 15.95 -25.66
C THR A 74 -5.97 15.08 -24.47
N ARG A 75 -7.25 14.75 -24.33
CA ARG A 75 -7.74 13.84 -23.28
C ARG A 75 -7.19 12.42 -23.44
N ARG A 76 -7.20 11.87 -24.66
CA ARG A 76 -6.69 10.52 -24.95
C ARG A 76 -5.19 10.44 -24.72
N GLU A 77 -4.44 11.43 -25.19
CA GLU A 77 -2.99 11.53 -24.95
C GLU A 77 -2.67 11.62 -23.46
N ALA A 78 -3.44 12.40 -22.69
CA ALA A 78 -3.32 12.46 -21.24
C ALA A 78 -3.63 11.10 -20.57
N GLN A 79 -4.68 10.40 -21.00
CA GLN A 79 -5.04 9.07 -20.50
C GLN A 79 -3.93 8.05 -20.78
N GLU A 80 -3.37 8.06 -21.99
CA GLU A 80 -2.26 7.18 -22.37
C GLU A 80 -1.00 7.47 -21.56
N ALA A 81 -0.67 8.75 -21.33
CA ALA A 81 0.45 9.16 -20.49
C ALA A 81 0.26 8.69 -19.03
N LEU A 82 -0.95 8.85 -18.48
CA LEU A 82 -1.31 8.38 -17.13
C LEU A 82 -1.19 6.85 -17.02
N ASN A 83 -1.72 6.10 -17.99
CA ASN A 83 -1.64 4.64 -18.00
C ASN A 83 -0.18 4.14 -18.07
N LYS A 84 0.68 4.83 -18.85
CA LYS A 84 2.11 4.53 -18.93
C LYS A 84 2.82 4.78 -17.61
N SER A 85 2.60 5.94 -16.98
CA SER A 85 3.16 6.25 -15.66
C SER A 85 2.71 5.22 -14.62
N TYR A 86 1.41 4.92 -14.61
CA TYR A 86 0.81 3.95 -13.70
C TYR A 86 1.45 2.56 -13.81
N GLY A 87 1.63 2.05 -15.02
CA GLY A 87 2.24 0.75 -15.26
C GLY A 87 3.67 0.65 -14.71
N LEU A 88 4.47 1.69 -14.92
CA LEU A 88 5.86 1.75 -14.44
C LEU A 88 5.94 1.85 -12.92
N THR A 89 5.14 2.71 -12.29
CA THR A 89 5.15 2.84 -10.84
C THR A 89 4.59 1.57 -10.17
N ARG A 90 3.67 0.84 -10.83
CA ARG A 90 3.16 -0.45 -10.32
C ARG A 90 4.25 -1.51 -10.26
N THR A 91 5.07 -1.65 -11.31
CA THR A 91 6.17 -2.62 -11.32
C THR A 91 7.24 -2.27 -10.29
N PHE A 92 7.55 -0.97 -10.16
CA PHE A 92 8.40 -0.47 -9.08
C PHE A 92 7.84 -0.85 -7.71
N TRP A 93 6.57 -0.54 -7.43
CA TRP A 93 5.94 -0.82 -6.13
C TRP A 93 5.97 -2.30 -5.79
N GLN A 94 5.63 -3.18 -6.73
CA GLN A 94 5.65 -4.64 -6.51
C GLN A 94 7.06 -5.13 -6.15
N THR A 95 8.06 -4.63 -6.86
CA THR A 95 9.46 -5.00 -6.63
C THR A 95 9.94 -4.45 -5.30
N TRP A 96 9.77 -3.15 -5.09
CA TRP A 96 10.20 -2.46 -3.88
C TRP A 96 9.51 -3.02 -2.63
N ALA A 97 8.18 -3.20 -2.63
CA ALA A 97 7.47 -3.73 -1.48
C ALA A 97 7.94 -5.16 -1.15
N LYS A 98 8.13 -6.01 -2.17
CA LYS A 98 8.66 -7.37 -1.98
C LYS A 98 10.05 -7.36 -1.36
N HIS A 99 10.98 -6.58 -1.93
CA HIS A 99 12.36 -6.49 -1.44
C HIS A 99 12.41 -5.85 -0.05
N TYR A 100 11.78 -4.69 0.13
CA TYR A 100 11.75 -3.97 1.40
C TYR A 100 11.17 -4.82 2.54
N LEU A 101 10.03 -5.51 2.33
CA LEU A 101 9.44 -6.37 3.35
C LEU A 101 10.31 -7.60 3.66
N THR A 102 10.97 -8.15 2.64
CA THR A 102 11.90 -9.26 2.81
C THR A 102 13.13 -8.81 3.60
N ASP A 103 13.68 -7.64 3.28
CA ASP A 103 14.82 -7.05 3.96
C ASP A 103 14.46 -6.63 5.38
N LEU A 104 13.27 -6.10 5.62
CA LEU A 104 12.76 -5.80 6.96
C LEU A 104 12.68 -7.08 7.81
N ARG A 105 12.14 -8.16 7.22
CA ARG A 105 12.11 -9.49 7.86
C ARG A 105 13.53 -9.99 8.15
N ASN A 106 14.47 -9.82 7.22
CA ASN A 106 15.85 -10.28 7.38
C ASN A 106 16.64 -9.40 8.36
N TYR A 107 16.43 -8.09 8.38
CA TYR A 107 17.05 -7.18 9.35
C TYR A 107 16.63 -7.55 10.78
N HIS A 108 15.35 -7.89 10.99
CA HIS A 108 14.88 -8.42 12.27
C HIS A 108 15.48 -9.79 12.61
N LYS A 109 15.87 -10.60 11.61
CA LYS A 109 16.58 -11.88 11.80
C LYS A 109 18.07 -11.71 12.08
N ILE A 110 18.77 -10.81 11.39
CA ILE A 110 20.24 -10.64 11.48
C ILE A 110 20.66 -10.23 12.90
N ARG A 111 19.80 -9.52 13.64
CA ARG A 111 20.06 -9.23 15.06
C ARG A 111 20.01 -10.46 15.98
N LEU A 112 19.59 -11.63 15.49
CA LEU A 112 19.25 -12.80 16.31
C LEU A 112 19.68 -14.11 15.66
N ASN A 113 20.74 -14.70 16.22
CA ASN A 113 21.29 -16.01 15.85
C ASN A 113 20.38 -17.22 16.17
N GLN A 114 19.08 -17.20 15.84
CA GLN A 114 18.19 -18.36 16.06
C GLN A 114 17.05 -18.46 15.01
N GLY A 115 17.24 -19.30 13.98
CA GLY A 115 16.14 -19.95 13.24
C GLY A 115 15.20 -19.08 12.37
N ARG A 116 14.15 -19.72 11.84
CA ARG A 116 13.13 -19.09 10.97
C ARG A 116 12.14 -18.17 11.72
N SER A 117 12.23 -18.08 13.04
CA SER A 117 11.29 -17.37 13.91
C SER A 117 11.90 -16.08 14.46
N SER A 118 11.08 -15.04 14.60
CA SER A 118 11.47 -13.84 15.35
C SER A 118 11.49 -14.18 16.85
N PRO A 119 12.46 -13.72 17.65
CA PRO A 119 12.41 -13.87 19.12
C PRO A 119 11.29 -13.06 19.75
N GLN A 120 10.74 -12.08 19.03
CA GLN A 120 9.69 -11.23 19.55
C GLN A 120 8.40 -12.01 19.42
N VAL A 121 8.08 -12.72 20.50
CA VAL A 121 6.80 -13.42 20.63
C VAL A 121 5.70 -12.39 20.41
N PRO A 122 4.80 -12.60 19.44
CA PRO A 122 3.73 -11.66 19.18
C PRO A 122 2.87 -11.52 20.44
N LYS A 123 2.41 -10.30 20.72
CA LYS A 123 1.59 -10.00 21.91
C LYS A 123 0.19 -9.56 21.50
N ILE A 124 -0.80 -9.90 22.33
CA ILE A 124 -2.15 -9.34 22.18
C ILE A 124 -2.05 -7.82 22.34
N GLY A 125 -2.73 -7.08 21.45
CA GLY A 125 -2.68 -5.62 21.39
C GLY A 125 -1.58 -5.06 20.47
N GLN A 126 -0.64 -5.88 20.01
CA GLN A 126 0.42 -5.44 19.10
C GLN A 126 -0.14 -5.09 17.73
N VAL A 127 0.31 -3.97 17.17
CA VAL A 127 0.00 -3.56 15.79
C VAL A 127 0.97 -4.21 14.83
N VAL A 128 0.44 -4.81 13.77
CA VAL A 128 1.18 -5.53 12.74
C VAL A 128 0.80 -5.02 11.36
N LEU A 129 1.74 -5.13 10.44
CA LEU A 129 1.56 -4.77 9.04
C LEU A 129 1.13 -6.03 8.26
N ILE A 130 0.00 -5.95 7.57
CA ILE A 130 -0.54 -7.03 6.76
C ILE A 130 -0.01 -6.91 5.34
N VAL A 131 0.62 -7.98 4.88
CA VAL A 131 1.05 -8.14 3.48
C VAL A 131 0.01 -8.97 2.75
N ASP A 132 -0.52 -8.43 1.66
CA ASP A 132 -1.50 -9.09 0.79
C ASP A 132 -1.04 -8.91 -0.67
N PRO A 133 -0.90 -10.01 -1.46
CA PRO A 133 -0.47 -9.93 -2.84
C PRO A 133 -1.42 -9.09 -3.73
N ASN A 134 -2.69 -8.97 -3.36
CA ASN A 134 -3.70 -8.21 -4.11
C ASN A 134 -3.95 -6.81 -3.55
N GLN A 135 -3.01 -6.28 -2.75
CA GLN A 135 -3.14 -4.95 -2.17
C GLN A 135 -2.92 -3.85 -3.22
N PRO A 136 -3.79 -2.82 -3.26
CA PRO A 136 -3.58 -1.66 -4.12
C PRO A 136 -2.26 -0.95 -3.78
N ARG A 137 -1.71 -0.25 -4.77
CA ARG A 137 -0.45 0.52 -4.63
C ARG A 137 -0.55 1.55 -3.50
N ASN A 138 0.54 1.74 -2.75
CA ASN A 138 0.68 2.74 -1.69
C ASN A 138 -0.33 2.62 -0.54
N VAL A 139 -1.02 1.49 -0.46
CA VAL A 139 -1.81 1.14 0.72
C VAL A 139 -0.94 0.34 1.65
N TRP A 140 -1.07 0.60 2.95
CA TRP A 140 -0.40 -0.12 4.02
C TRP A 140 -1.46 -0.63 4.98
N LYS A 141 -1.92 -1.87 4.79
CA LYS A 141 -2.88 -2.50 5.69
C LYS A 141 -2.21 -2.74 7.04
N MET A 142 -2.77 -2.17 8.09
CA MET A 142 -2.35 -2.41 9.47
C MET A 142 -3.49 -3.07 10.24
N ALA A 143 -3.15 -3.91 11.21
CA ALA A 143 -4.13 -4.55 12.07
C ALA A 143 -3.57 -4.76 13.48
N ARG A 144 -4.46 -4.92 14.45
CA ARG A 144 -4.10 -5.20 15.84
C ARG A 144 -4.34 -6.67 16.16
N ILE A 145 -3.38 -7.34 16.79
CA ILE A 145 -3.55 -8.71 17.28
C ILE A 145 -4.59 -8.71 18.39
N SER A 146 -5.69 -9.42 18.18
CA SER A 146 -6.76 -9.60 19.17
C SER A 146 -6.64 -10.90 19.94
N LYS A 147 -6.20 -11.97 19.27
CA LYS A 147 -5.99 -13.29 19.88
C LYS A 147 -4.79 -13.97 19.27
N LEU A 148 -4.07 -14.71 20.08
CA LEU A 148 -3.00 -15.61 19.67
C LEU A 148 -3.47 -17.04 19.88
N ARG A 149 -3.20 -17.90 18.90
CA ARG A 149 -3.49 -19.33 18.97
C ARG A 149 -2.16 -20.08 18.98
N GLY A 150 -1.89 -20.71 20.11
CA GLY A 150 -0.74 -21.56 20.34
C GLY A 150 -1.04 -22.45 21.54
N ASN A 151 -0.37 -23.60 21.62
CA ASN A 151 -0.38 -24.41 22.84
C ASN A 151 0.49 -23.75 23.91
N GLU A 152 0.23 -24.08 25.17
CA GLU A 152 1.01 -23.57 26.30
C GLU A 152 2.49 -23.97 26.13
N GLY A 153 3.38 -22.98 26.04
CA GLY A 153 4.83 -23.19 25.82
C GLY A 153 5.30 -23.21 24.36
N GLU A 154 4.39 -23.18 23.37
CA GLU A 154 4.75 -23.08 21.95
C GLU A 154 4.67 -21.64 21.43
N ILE A 155 5.56 -21.28 20.51
CA ILE A 155 5.47 -20.00 19.78
C ILE A 155 4.19 -20.02 18.94
N PRO A 156 3.26 -19.08 19.14
CA PRO A 156 1.98 -19.06 18.44
C PRO A 156 2.20 -18.89 16.93
N ARG A 157 1.62 -19.81 16.14
CA ARG A 157 1.72 -19.83 14.67
C ARG A 157 0.55 -19.14 13.97
N GLU A 158 -0.51 -18.86 14.73
CA GLU A 158 -1.72 -18.22 14.21
C GLU A 158 -2.13 -17.04 15.09
N ALA A 159 -2.52 -15.94 14.45
CA ALA A 159 -3.04 -14.75 15.10
C ALA A 159 -4.37 -14.32 14.47
N GLU A 160 -5.32 -13.92 15.32
CA GLU A 160 -6.55 -13.25 14.90
C GLU A 160 -6.32 -11.74 14.99
N VAL A 161 -6.45 -11.04 13.87
CA VAL A 161 -6.18 -9.60 13.78
C VAL A 161 -7.47 -8.82 13.50
N VAL A 162 -7.57 -7.64 14.10
CA VAL A 162 -8.68 -6.70 13.91
C VAL A 162 -8.17 -5.53 13.07
N MET A 163 -8.83 -5.29 11.94
CA MET A 163 -8.59 -4.11 11.12
C MET A 163 -9.28 -2.88 11.72
N PRO A 164 -8.85 -1.65 11.40
CA PRO A 164 -9.52 -0.42 11.85
C PRO A 164 -11.01 -0.37 11.51
N SER A 165 -11.42 -1.04 10.41
CA SER A 165 -12.83 -1.18 10.00
C SER A 165 -13.65 -2.18 10.85
N GLY A 166 -13.09 -2.70 11.95
CA GLY A 166 -13.73 -3.70 12.81
C GLY A 166 -13.77 -5.12 12.23
N ARG A 167 -13.34 -5.31 10.97
CA ARG A 167 -13.28 -6.64 10.33
C ARG A 167 -12.19 -7.49 10.96
N LYS A 168 -12.55 -8.73 11.32
CA LYS A 168 -11.63 -9.73 11.86
C LYS A 168 -11.06 -10.59 10.74
N GLN A 169 -9.74 -10.80 10.73
CA GLN A 169 -9.08 -11.73 9.82
C GLN A 169 -8.23 -12.73 10.59
N LYS A 170 -8.29 -13.99 10.17
CA LYS A 170 -7.39 -15.05 10.64
C LYS A 170 -6.13 -15.03 9.77
N LYS A 171 -4.95 -14.99 10.38
CA LYS A 171 -3.67 -15.10 9.67
C LYS A 171 -2.79 -16.17 10.32
N THR A 172 -2.17 -16.98 9.47
CA THR A 172 -1.22 -18.04 9.83
C THR A 172 0.15 -17.60 9.29
N ASP A 173 1.19 -17.70 10.12
CA ASP A 173 2.60 -17.41 9.75
C ASP A 173 3.20 -18.51 8.86
#